data_AF-A0A661Z6I1-F1
#
_entry.id   AF-A0A661Z6I1-F1
#
_cell.length_a   1.000
_cell.length_b   1.000
_cell.length_c   1.000
_cell.angle_alpha   90.00
_cell.angle_beta   90.00
_cell.angle_gamma   90.00
#
_symmetry.space_group_name_H-M   'P 1'
#
loop_
_entity.id
_entity.type
_entity.pdbx_description
1 polymer ?
#
loop_
_entity_poly.entity_id
_entity_poly.type
_entity_poly.pdbx_seq_one_letter_code
_entity_poly.pdbx_strand_id
1 'polypeptide(L)'
;MKILTLAISLILFNTMSFSQKTERYSGVFFNGQDVKGDANFSYYTDNKNNQIKSGSFRYSAREKNKNWHYSHNINGKYNEGMKIGKWSYTLNSKEKKIDKEGYFYDITVNLTANYNKGIPEGQWEYSCYIFKYKKEMVSGRPRKTKKNIIKDLNITLNWNNGKLTDSLIIIDKVGERIIVPMNEYGVIKGTMIIANKTENTIIDYDKGVETRYIYGQDTIESLEYTTYITIEDKKAKVKKLKNSYLYRESCIIEDYIIDNIFNNEYFLYKYIEGDKLLKSDKTFGDYTVSLKGLYYYDLTPIPTIEENNIFTAIEVADVKTKEAYWFNKKALKKNPKNKKLLEDKQIINSALNEYSTLKCHLNIYKKYLNLQNIKNKANCNSLHFAIPPNTRFEYLQQIKHQSDIQYKNLSLNNLYH
;
A
#
# COMPACT_ATOMS: atom_id res chain seq x y z
N MET A 1 38.85 -58.00 4.07
CA MET A 1 37.44 -57.53 4.10
C MET A 1 37.28 -56.02 3.88
N LYS A 2 38.13 -55.13 4.42
CA LYS A 2 37.99 -53.65 4.27
C LYS A 2 38.28 -53.09 2.86
N ILE A 3 39.09 -53.78 2.05
CA ILE A 3 39.43 -53.32 0.68
C ILE A 3 38.28 -53.59 -0.31
N LEU A 4 37.50 -54.67 -0.08
CA LEU A 4 36.37 -55.03 -0.93
C LEU A 4 35.18 -54.06 -0.76
N THR A 5 35.00 -53.51 0.44
CA THR A 5 33.94 -52.53 0.74
C THR A 5 34.19 -51.16 0.08
N LEU A 6 35.46 -50.76 -0.05
CA LEU A 6 35.86 -49.50 -0.69
C LEU A 6 35.70 -49.55 -2.23
N ALA A 7 35.98 -50.70 -2.83
CA ALA A 7 35.79 -50.92 -4.27
C ALA A 7 34.30 -50.95 -4.66
N ILE A 8 33.45 -51.54 -3.83
CA ILE A 8 31.99 -51.57 -4.06
C ILE A 8 31.37 -50.16 -3.88
N SER A 9 31.90 -49.32 -2.96
CA SER A 9 31.40 -47.95 -2.82
C SER A 9 31.76 -47.05 -4.02
N LEU A 10 32.95 -47.18 -4.61
CA LEU A 10 33.33 -46.36 -5.79
C LEU A 10 32.57 -46.74 -7.07
N ILE A 11 32.16 -48.01 -7.23
CA ILE A 11 31.38 -48.44 -8.40
C ILE A 11 29.92 -47.95 -8.31
N LEU A 12 29.37 -47.83 -7.09
CA LEU A 12 28.02 -47.31 -6.85
C LEU A 12 27.89 -45.77 -7.00
N PHE A 13 29.00 -45.01 -7.00
CA PHE A 13 28.99 -43.56 -7.24
C PHE A 13 28.97 -43.17 -8.73
N ASN A 14 29.17 -44.11 -9.65
CA ASN A 14 29.16 -43.84 -11.10
C ASN A 14 27.80 -43.98 -11.77
N THR A 15 26.75 -44.37 -11.03
CA THR A 15 25.40 -44.45 -11.59
C THR A 15 24.59 -43.21 -11.24
N MET A 16 24.17 -42.48 -12.28
CA MET A 16 23.17 -41.40 -12.29
C MET A 16 23.69 -39.95 -12.30
N SER A 17 24.71 -39.65 -13.12
CA SER A 17 24.75 -38.33 -13.76
C SER A 17 23.92 -38.37 -15.05
N PHE A 18 22.60 -38.43 -14.92
CA PHE A 18 21.70 -38.19 -16.05
C PHE A 18 21.80 -36.71 -16.42
N SER A 19 22.73 -36.37 -17.32
CA SER A 19 22.79 -35.04 -17.91
C SER A 19 21.48 -34.83 -18.69
N GLN A 20 20.61 -33.94 -18.21
CA GLN A 20 19.37 -33.60 -18.91
C GLN A 20 19.71 -33.02 -20.28
N LYS A 21 19.22 -33.67 -21.34
CA LYS A 21 19.40 -33.20 -22.71
C LYS A 21 18.75 -31.83 -22.86
N THR A 22 19.56 -30.81 -23.11
CA THR A 22 19.09 -29.46 -23.40
C THR A 22 18.81 -29.33 -24.89
N GLU A 23 17.59 -28.91 -25.24
CA GLU A 23 17.12 -28.64 -26.59
C GLU A 23 17.02 -27.12 -26.82
N ARG A 24 16.90 -26.71 -28.09
CA ARG A 24 16.77 -25.30 -28.47
C ARG A 24 15.51 -25.10 -29.29
N TYR A 25 14.74 -24.09 -28.89
CA TYR A 25 13.64 -23.55 -29.66
C TYR A 25 14.12 -22.34 -30.47
N SER A 26 13.72 -22.26 -31.73
CA SER A 26 13.93 -21.08 -32.58
C SER A 26 12.80 -21.00 -33.61
N GLY A 27 11.97 -19.96 -33.54
CA GLY A 27 10.89 -19.75 -34.51
C GLY A 27 9.79 -18.83 -34.00
N VAL A 28 8.66 -18.84 -34.73
CA VAL A 28 7.51 -17.96 -34.49
C VAL A 28 6.90 -18.22 -33.12
N PHE A 29 6.92 -17.19 -32.29
CA PHE A 29 6.47 -17.22 -30.91
C PHE A 29 5.08 -16.58 -30.77
N PHE A 30 4.16 -17.31 -30.14
CA PHE A 30 2.82 -16.77 -29.87
C PHE A 30 2.89 -15.68 -28.79
N ASN A 31 2.49 -14.46 -29.15
CA ASN A 31 2.55 -13.27 -28.30
C ASN A 31 1.19 -12.55 -28.17
N GLY A 32 0.11 -13.12 -28.71
CA GLY A 32 -1.22 -12.52 -28.70
C GLY A 32 -1.34 -11.15 -29.38
N GLN A 33 -0.36 -10.75 -30.19
CA GLN A 33 -0.36 -9.50 -30.94
C GLN A 33 -0.46 -9.80 -32.44
N ASP A 34 -0.96 -8.84 -33.22
CA ASP A 34 -1.04 -8.95 -34.68
C ASP A 34 0.35 -9.09 -35.32
N VAL A 35 1.34 -8.40 -34.74
CA VAL A 35 2.74 -8.50 -35.18
C VAL A 35 3.35 -9.79 -34.64
N LYS A 36 3.61 -10.73 -35.55
CA LYS A 36 4.33 -11.96 -35.22
C LYS A 36 5.78 -11.64 -34.82
N GLY A 37 6.26 -12.31 -33.77
CA GLY A 37 7.67 -12.25 -33.37
C GLY A 37 8.28 -13.63 -33.31
N ASP A 38 9.60 -13.69 -33.36
CA ASP A 38 10.37 -14.91 -33.19
C ASP A 38 11.00 -14.95 -31.80
N ALA A 39 11.08 -16.15 -31.21
CA ALA A 39 11.83 -16.38 -29.98
C ALA A 39 12.91 -17.44 -30.17
N ASN A 40 13.99 -17.31 -29.39
CA ASN A 40 15.07 -18.28 -29.28
C ASN A 40 15.40 -18.50 -27.80
N PHE A 41 15.35 -19.75 -27.37
CA PHE A 41 15.70 -20.16 -26.00
C PHE A 41 16.07 -21.64 -25.93
N SER A 42 16.75 -22.04 -24.86
CA SER A 42 16.98 -23.45 -24.58
C SER A 42 15.95 -23.97 -23.57
N TYR A 43 15.66 -25.27 -23.61
CA TYR A 43 14.78 -25.94 -22.65
C TYR A 43 15.22 -27.38 -22.42
N TYR A 44 14.77 -28.00 -21.35
CA TYR A 44 14.84 -29.45 -21.15
C TYR A 44 13.45 -29.98 -20.79
N THR A 45 13.26 -31.28 -20.95
CA THR A 45 11.99 -31.93 -20.63
C THR A 45 12.08 -32.54 -19.23
N ASP A 46 11.12 -32.22 -18.36
CA ASP A 46 11.05 -32.83 -17.03
C ASP A 46 10.46 -34.27 -17.08
N ASN A 47 10.44 -34.95 -15.93
CA ASN A 47 9.90 -36.31 -15.82
C ASN A 47 8.39 -36.43 -16.12
N LYS A 48 7.70 -35.30 -16.28
CA LYS A 48 6.27 -35.19 -16.59
C LYS A 48 6.04 -34.71 -18.02
N ASN A 49 7.07 -34.72 -18.87
CA ASN A 49 7.05 -34.23 -20.24
C ASN A 49 6.76 -32.73 -20.40
N ASN A 50 7.02 -31.91 -19.37
CA ASN A 50 6.92 -30.45 -19.48
C ASN A 50 8.24 -29.88 -20.01
N GLN A 51 8.13 -28.91 -20.92
CA GLN A 51 9.27 -28.13 -21.39
C GLN A 51 9.65 -27.06 -20.37
N ILE A 52 10.80 -27.21 -19.72
CA ILE A 52 11.33 -26.27 -18.74
C ILE A 52 12.39 -25.39 -19.40
N LYS A 53 12.08 -24.10 -19.57
CA LYS A 53 12.99 -23.11 -20.16
C LYS A 53 14.27 -22.97 -19.32
N SER A 54 15.42 -22.90 -19.99
CA SER A 54 16.73 -22.76 -19.35
C SER A 54 17.69 -21.98 -20.24
N GLY A 55 18.60 -21.21 -19.64
CA GLY A 55 19.58 -20.42 -20.37
C GLY A 55 19.01 -19.13 -20.96
N SER A 56 19.68 -18.60 -21.98
CA SER A 56 19.32 -17.29 -22.56
C SER A 56 17.98 -17.34 -23.29
N PHE A 57 17.17 -16.31 -23.10
CA PHE A 57 15.94 -16.07 -23.84
C PHE A 57 16.09 -14.79 -24.67
N ARG A 58 15.65 -14.85 -25.93
CA ARG A 58 15.58 -13.69 -26.82
C ARG A 58 14.28 -13.76 -27.59
N TYR A 59 13.59 -12.64 -27.67
CA TYR A 59 12.41 -12.42 -28.48
C TYR A 59 12.59 -11.15 -29.29
N SER A 60 12.18 -11.18 -30.56
CA SER A 60 12.16 -10.01 -31.44
C SER A 60 10.94 -10.05 -32.35
N ALA A 61 10.20 -8.96 -32.39
CA ALA A 61 9.18 -8.69 -33.41
C ALA A 61 9.52 -7.38 -34.10
N ARG A 62 9.47 -7.37 -35.43
CA ARG A 62 9.72 -6.18 -36.24
C ARG A 62 8.75 -6.14 -37.39
N GLU A 63 8.13 -4.99 -37.58
CA GLU A 63 7.31 -4.73 -38.74
C GLU A 63 7.64 -3.33 -39.28
N LYS A 64 7.76 -3.23 -40.59
CA LYS A 64 7.99 -1.97 -41.28
C LYS A 64 7.08 -1.92 -42.49
N ASN A 65 6.14 -0.99 -42.45
CA ASN A 65 5.34 -0.63 -43.62
C ASN A 65 5.48 0.88 -43.90
N LYS A 66 4.88 1.35 -45.00
CA LYS A 66 5.06 2.74 -45.48
C LYS A 66 4.73 3.81 -44.42
N ASN A 67 3.87 3.50 -43.45
CA ASN A 67 3.34 4.47 -42.49
C ASN A 67 3.50 4.03 -41.03
N TRP A 68 4.23 2.95 -40.74
CA TRP A 68 4.39 2.44 -39.39
C TRP A 68 5.68 1.63 -39.26
N HIS A 69 6.43 1.90 -38.21
CA HIS A 69 7.62 1.14 -37.85
C HIS A 69 7.43 0.59 -36.44
N TYR A 70 7.57 -0.71 -36.28
CA TYR A 70 7.44 -1.39 -35.01
C TYR A 70 8.67 -2.25 -34.75
N SER A 71 9.21 -2.15 -33.54
CA SER A 71 10.26 -3.02 -33.04
C SER A 71 9.99 -3.32 -31.57
N HIS A 72 9.96 -4.60 -31.23
CA HIS A 72 9.79 -5.07 -29.88
C HIS A 72 10.83 -6.15 -29.61
N ASN A 73 11.64 -5.95 -28.57
CA ASN A 73 12.70 -6.87 -28.18
C ASN A 73 12.59 -7.18 -26.69
N ILE A 74 12.70 -8.45 -26.35
CA ILE A 74 12.74 -8.92 -24.96
C ILE A 74 13.91 -9.88 -24.82
N ASN A 75 14.74 -9.69 -23.81
CA ASN A 75 15.86 -10.57 -23.53
C ASN A 75 16.03 -10.80 -22.03
N GLY A 76 16.63 -11.94 -21.70
CA GLY A 76 16.91 -12.31 -20.32
C GLY A 76 17.45 -13.72 -20.22
N LYS A 77 17.39 -14.28 -19.01
CA LYS A 77 17.85 -15.64 -18.75
C LYS A 77 16.85 -16.39 -17.86
N TYR A 78 16.66 -17.65 -18.19
CA TYR A 78 15.96 -18.64 -17.38
C TYR A 78 16.95 -19.55 -16.65
N ASN A 79 16.54 -20.00 -15.46
CA ASN A 79 17.08 -21.16 -14.79
C ASN A 79 15.93 -21.97 -14.22
N GLU A 80 15.81 -23.24 -14.62
CA GLU A 80 14.73 -24.13 -14.17
C GLU A 80 13.33 -23.52 -14.35
N GLY A 81 13.07 -22.90 -15.50
CA GLY A 81 11.79 -22.25 -15.82
C GLY A 81 11.57 -20.89 -15.15
N MET A 82 12.48 -20.44 -14.28
CA MET A 82 12.35 -19.19 -13.53
C MET A 82 13.23 -18.09 -14.12
N LYS A 83 12.72 -16.85 -14.15
CA LYS A 83 13.51 -15.67 -14.54
C LYS A 83 14.67 -15.47 -13.58
N ILE A 84 15.87 -15.24 -14.10
CA ILE A 84 17.06 -14.90 -13.30
C ILE A 84 17.85 -13.76 -13.93
N GLY A 85 18.54 -13.00 -13.08
CA GLY A 85 19.36 -11.87 -13.48
C GLY A 85 18.54 -10.76 -14.14
N LYS A 86 19.21 -9.97 -14.99
CA LYS A 86 18.62 -8.85 -15.71
C LYS A 86 17.76 -9.33 -16.89
N TRP A 87 16.55 -8.81 -16.94
CA TRP A 87 15.61 -8.89 -18.06
C TRP A 87 15.39 -7.49 -18.62
N SER A 88 15.42 -7.36 -19.95
CA SER A 88 15.21 -6.10 -20.64
C SER A 88 14.11 -6.22 -21.68
N TYR A 89 13.17 -5.28 -21.63
CA TYR A 89 12.04 -5.16 -22.54
C TYR A 89 12.12 -3.79 -23.21
N THR A 90 12.07 -3.76 -24.53
CA THR A 90 12.13 -2.52 -25.31
C THR A 90 11.13 -2.58 -26.44
N LEU A 91 10.23 -1.61 -26.47
CA LEU A 91 9.28 -1.41 -27.56
C LEU A 91 9.47 -0.01 -28.14
N ASN A 92 9.52 0.06 -29.46
CA ASN A 92 9.53 1.29 -30.22
C ASN A 92 8.53 1.17 -31.36
N SER A 93 7.55 2.05 -31.38
CA SER A 93 6.53 2.13 -32.43
C SER A 93 6.49 3.56 -32.93
N LYS A 94 6.76 3.78 -34.22
CA LYS A 94 6.72 5.10 -34.85
C LYS A 94 5.61 5.19 -35.85
N GLU A 95 4.94 6.33 -35.85
CA GLU A 95 3.88 6.70 -36.77
C GLU A 95 2.66 5.76 -36.72
N LYS A 96 2.37 5.15 -35.55
CA LYS A 96 1.18 4.30 -35.42
C LYS A 96 -0.06 5.20 -35.55
N LYS A 97 -0.87 4.99 -36.59
CA LYS A 97 -2.15 5.69 -36.75
C LYS A 97 -3.18 4.97 -35.87
N ILE A 98 -3.54 5.59 -34.74
CA ILE A 98 -4.42 4.95 -33.75
C ILE A 98 -5.83 5.54 -33.78
N ASP A 99 -5.97 6.84 -34.05
CA ASP A 99 -7.27 7.51 -33.95
C ASP A 99 -7.89 7.89 -35.30
N LYS A 100 -9.23 8.04 -35.26
CA LYS A 100 -10.05 8.48 -36.39
C LYS A 100 -9.85 9.97 -36.71
N GLU A 101 -9.28 10.73 -35.79
CA GLU A 101 -8.98 12.17 -35.93
C GLU A 101 -7.71 12.45 -36.74
N GLY A 102 -6.98 11.40 -37.13
CA GLY A 102 -5.82 11.49 -38.02
C GLY A 102 -4.51 11.78 -37.32
N TYR A 103 -4.41 11.58 -36.01
CA TYR A 103 -3.13 11.63 -35.31
C TYR A 103 -2.33 10.33 -35.48
N PHE A 104 -1.04 10.53 -35.49
CA PHE A 104 0.00 9.52 -35.43
C PHE A 104 0.65 9.54 -34.06
N TYR A 105 1.00 8.36 -33.56
CA TYR A 105 1.61 8.17 -32.25
C TYR A 105 2.99 7.56 -32.41
N ASP A 106 3.95 8.14 -31.70
CA ASP A 106 5.25 7.53 -31.45
C ASP A 106 5.27 7.08 -30.00
N ILE A 107 5.54 5.79 -29.78
CA ILE A 107 5.52 5.11 -28.48
C ILE A 107 6.92 4.52 -28.26
N THR A 108 7.53 4.84 -27.12
CA THR A 108 8.76 4.21 -26.65
C THR A 108 8.54 3.72 -25.24
N VAL A 109 8.79 2.43 -25.01
CA VAL A 109 8.63 1.78 -23.71
C VAL A 109 9.87 0.96 -23.41
N ASN A 110 10.42 1.13 -22.21
CA ASN A 110 11.51 0.31 -21.72
C ASN A 110 11.20 -0.19 -20.31
N LEU A 111 11.60 -1.43 -20.03
CA LEU A 111 11.66 -1.97 -18.69
C LEU A 111 12.97 -2.73 -18.53
N THR A 112 13.71 -2.43 -17.46
CA THR A 112 14.75 -3.30 -16.93
C THR A 112 14.25 -3.88 -15.61
N ALA A 113 14.21 -5.20 -15.52
CA ALA A 113 13.75 -5.93 -14.34
C ALA A 113 14.79 -6.97 -13.94
N ASN A 114 15.17 -6.99 -12.67
CA ASN A 114 16.15 -7.93 -12.12
C ASN A 114 15.44 -8.99 -11.27
N TYR A 115 15.89 -10.24 -11.40
CA TYR A 115 15.25 -11.39 -10.75
C TYR A 115 16.26 -12.33 -10.08
N ASN A 116 15.85 -12.93 -8.97
CA ASN A 116 16.50 -14.08 -8.36
C ASN A 116 15.50 -15.24 -8.24
N LYS A 117 15.69 -16.29 -9.05
CA LYS A 117 14.80 -17.48 -9.10
C LYS A 117 13.31 -17.14 -9.21
N GLY A 118 13.00 -16.22 -10.12
CA GLY A 118 11.65 -15.73 -10.41
C GLY A 118 11.11 -14.69 -9.43
N ILE A 119 11.88 -14.32 -8.40
CA ILE A 119 11.51 -13.31 -7.42
C ILE A 119 12.14 -11.97 -7.84
N PRO A 120 11.40 -10.85 -7.86
CA PRO A 120 11.97 -9.51 -8.09
C PRO A 120 13.10 -9.20 -7.10
N GLU A 121 14.22 -8.72 -7.61
CA GLU A 121 15.43 -8.45 -6.82
C GLU A 121 16.15 -7.22 -7.37
N GLY A 122 16.66 -6.34 -6.50
CA GLY A 122 17.37 -5.13 -6.90
C GLY A 122 16.47 -4.10 -7.57
N GLN A 123 17.09 -3.18 -8.32
CA GLN A 123 16.38 -2.08 -8.96
C GLN A 123 15.68 -2.51 -10.25
N TRP A 124 14.43 -2.10 -10.41
CA TRP A 124 13.69 -2.12 -11.67
C TRP A 124 13.47 -0.69 -12.15
N GLU A 125 13.57 -0.50 -13.46
CA GLU A 125 13.40 0.80 -14.11
C GLU A 125 12.44 0.65 -15.29
N TYR A 126 11.34 1.39 -15.24
CA TYR A 126 10.36 1.49 -16.31
C TYR A 126 10.32 2.91 -16.84
N SER A 127 10.28 3.06 -18.15
CA SER A 127 10.08 4.33 -18.82
C SER A 127 9.05 4.17 -19.94
N CYS A 128 8.14 5.13 -20.07
CA CYS A 128 7.16 5.18 -21.14
C CYS A 128 7.01 6.61 -21.64
N TYR A 129 7.26 6.78 -22.93
CA TYR A 129 7.16 8.05 -23.62
C TYR A 129 6.24 7.91 -24.83
N ILE A 130 5.14 8.67 -24.82
CA ILE A 130 4.13 8.68 -25.86
C ILE A 130 3.88 10.12 -26.26
N PHE A 131 3.99 10.41 -27.55
CA PHE A 131 3.53 11.68 -28.11
C PHE A 131 2.70 11.47 -29.36
N LYS A 132 1.77 12.40 -29.58
CA LYS A 132 0.93 12.44 -30.78
C LYS A 132 1.22 13.66 -31.64
N TYR A 133 1.00 13.53 -32.95
CA TYR A 133 1.14 14.60 -33.93
C TYR A 133 0.26 14.33 -35.16
N LYS A 134 0.01 15.34 -35.98
CA LYS A 134 -0.65 15.20 -37.30
C LYS A 134 0.37 15.31 -38.42
N LYS A 135 0.04 14.76 -39.58
CA LYS A 135 0.78 15.02 -40.84
C LYS A 135 -0.06 15.97 -41.69
N GLU A 136 0.48 17.13 -41.99
CA GLU A 136 -0.17 18.16 -42.81
C GLU A 136 0.61 18.37 -44.11
N MET A 137 -0.06 18.69 -45.21
CA MET A 137 0.60 18.98 -46.48
C MET A 137 1.03 20.44 -46.51
N VAL A 138 2.34 20.69 -46.55
CA VAL A 138 2.92 22.03 -46.67
C VAL A 138 3.75 22.05 -47.95
N SER A 139 3.36 22.86 -48.93
CA SER A 139 4.00 22.95 -50.24
C SER A 139 4.16 21.58 -50.94
N GLY A 140 3.11 20.77 -50.91
CA GLY A 140 3.09 19.44 -51.53
C GLY A 140 3.88 18.36 -50.79
N ARG A 141 4.46 18.66 -49.62
CA ARG A 141 5.22 17.70 -48.80
C ARG A 141 4.53 17.46 -47.45
N PRO A 142 4.46 16.20 -46.97
CA PRO A 142 3.91 15.92 -45.64
C PRO A 142 4.88 16.43 -44.57
N ARG A 143 4.40 17.28 -43.68
CA ARG A 143 5.12 17.81 -42.52
C ARG A 143 4.43 17.38 -41.23
N LYS A 144 5.21 17.00 -40.22
CA LYS A 144 4.69 16.70 -38.88
C LYS A 144 4.34 18.00 -38.17
N THR A 145 3.17 18.06 -37.54
CA THR A 145 2.79 19.16 -36.66
C THR A 145 3.58 19.12 -35.35
N LYS A 146 3.38 20.13 -34.49
CA LYS A 146 3.93 20.16 -33.14
C LYS A 146 3.55 18.88 -32.39
N LYS A 147 4.56 18.24 -31.80
CA LYS A 147 4.37 17.04 -30.97
C LYS A 147 3.71 17.43 -29.65
N ASN A 148 2.66 16.71 -29.30
CA ASN A 148 1.98 16.82 -28.01
C ASN A 148 2.31 15.59 -27.17
N ILE A 149 2.98 15.79 -26.03
CA ILE A 149 3.33 14.72 -25.11
C ILE A 149 2.05 14.24 -24.42
N ILE A 150 1.76 12.96 -24.56
CA ILE A 150 0.61 12.29 -23.94
C ILE A 150 1.05 11.60 -22.66
N LYS A 151 2.26 11.05 -22.64
CA LYS A 151 2.83 10.37 -21.48
C LYS A 151 4.34 10.53 -21.47
N ASP A 152 4.90 10.91 -20.32
CA ASP A 152 6.34 10.95 -20.07
C ASP A 152 6.56 10.47 -18.63
N LEU A 153 6.55 9.15 -18.49
CA LEU A 153 6.48 8.44 -17.22
C LEU A 153 7.77 7.65 -16.99
N ASN A 154 8.36 7.82 -15.81
CA ASN A 154 9.44 6.99 -15.30
C ASN A 154 9.05 6.40 -13.94
N ILE A 155 9.24 5.10 -13.76
CA ILE A 155 9.01 4.39 -12.49
C ILE A 155 10.30 3.67 -12.11
N THR A 156 10.77 3.89 -10.89
CA THR A 156 11.89 3.17 -10.28
C THR A 156 11.37 2.41 -9.06
N LEU A 157 11.64 1.10 -9.01
CA LEU A 157 11.25 0.22 -7.91
C LEU A 157 12.50 -0.48 -7.37
N ASN A 158 12.73 -0.40 -6.06
CA ASN A 158 13.81 -1.15 -5.42
C ASN A 158 13.26 -2.36 -4.68
N TRP A 159 13.78 -3.54 -5.02
CA TRP A 159 13.34 -4.82 -4.49
C TRP A 159 14.40 -5.50 -3.65
N ASN A 160 13.97 -6.13 -2.57
CA ASN A 160 14.75 -7.08 -1.79
C ASN A 160 13.89 -8.32 -1.53
N ASN A 161 14.25 -9.44 -2.18
CA ASN A 161 13.56 -10.72 -2.10
C ASN A 161 12.04 -10.61 -2.35
N GLY A 162 11.66 -9.91 -3.42
CA GLY A 162 10.28 -9.74 -3.86
C GLY A 162 9.45 -8.79 -2.99
N LYS A 163 10.11 -7.98 -2.16
CA LYS A 163 9.50 -6.92 -1.37
C LYS A 163 10.04 -5.57 -1.82
N LEU A 164 9.17 -4.57 -1.99
CA LEU A 164 9.57 -3.18 -2.19
C LEU A 164 10.28 -2.66 -0.94
N THR A 165 11.45 -2.07 -1.11
CA THR A 165 12.32 -1.52 -0.06
C THR A 165 13.03 -0.27 -0.56
N ASP A 166 13.73 0.45 0.32
CA ASP A 166 14.55 1.63 -0.01
C ASP A 166 13.77 2.82 -0.59
N SER A 167 13.37 2.77 -1.86
CA SER A 167 12.52 3.80 -2.45
C SER A 167 11.66 3.29 -3.60
N LEU A 168 10.49 3.90 -3.71
CA LEU A 168 9.62 3.88 -4.88
C LEU A 168 9.58 5.30 -5.44
N ILE A 169 9.87 5.45 -6.74
CA ILE A 169 9.86 6.76 -7.42
C ILE A 169 9.01 6.64 -8.68
N ILE A 170 8.00 7.49 -8.81
CA ILE A 170 7.16 7.66 -9.99
C ILE A 170 7.28 9.13 -10.41
N ILE A 171 7.68 9.38 -11.64
CA ILE A 171 7.76 10.73 -12.22
C ILE A 171 7.02 10.70 -13.55
N ASP A 172 5.79 11.20 -13.56
CA ASP A 172 5.02 11.49 -14.76
C ASP A 172 5.01 13.00 -15.01
N LYS A 173 5.74 13.47 -16.02
CA LYS A 173 5.84 14.91 -16.30
C LYS A 173 4.51 15.53 -16.75
N VAL A 174 3.55 14.72 -17.17
CA VAL A 174 2.22 15.17 -17.59
C VAL A 174 1.19 14.99 -16.47
N GLY A 175 1.46 14.10 -15.52
CA GLY A 175 0.59 13.70 -14.42
C GLY A 175 1.19 13.95 -13.04
N GLU A 176 1.49 12.87 -12.34
CA GLU A 176 1.86 12.86 -10.92
C GLU A 176 3.34 12.53 -10.69
N ARG A 177 3.88 13.08 -9.60
CA ARG A 177 5.18 12.73 -9.03
C ARG A 177 4.96 12.13 -7.66
N ILE A 178 5.38 10.88 -7.48
CA ILE A 178 5.25 10.14 -6.22
C ILE A 178 6.63 9.64 -5.80
N ILE A 179 7.03 9.94 -4.57
CA ILE A 179 8.28 9.46 -3.96
C ILE A 179 7.92 8.87 -2.62
N VAL A 180 8.21 7.58 -2.42
CA VAL A 180 7.93 6.86 -1.18
C VAL A 180 9.21 6.21 -0.68
N PRO A 181 9.91 6.82 0.29
CA PRO A 181 11.07 6.20 0.92
C PRO A 181 10.64 5.10 1.91
N MET A 182 11.40 4.02 1.95
CA MET A 182 11.13 2.82 2.74
C MET A 182 12.41 2.26 3.36
N ASN A 183 12.30 1.51 4.46
CA ASN A 183 13.41 0.74 5.02
C ASN A 183 13.57 -0.66 4.37
N GLU A 184 14.49 -1.48 4.86
CA GLU A 184 14.73 -2.85 4.37
C GLU A 184 13.55 -3.80 4.62
N TYR A 185 12.61 -3.43 5.48
CA TYR A 185 11.40 -4.20 5.75
C TYR A 185 10.22 -3.78 4.86
N GLY A 186 10.40 -2.79 4.00
CA GLY A 186 9.35 -2.22 3.14
C GLY A 186 8.37 -1.33 3.89
N VAL A 187 8.77 -0.83 5.06
CA VAL A 187 7.99 0.14 5.85
C VAL A 187 8.43 1.55 5.47
N ILE A 188 7.47 2.43 5.21
CA ILE A 188 7.68 3.83 4.86
C ILE A 188 8.47 4.53 5.98
N LYS A 189 9.52 5.25 5.61
CA LYS A 189 10.40 5.98 6.53
C LYS A 189 10.96 7.21 5.85
N GLY A 190 10.81 8.37 6.48
CA GLY A 190 11.23 9.67 5.94
C GLY A 190 10.11 10.37 5.18
N THR A 191 10.49 11.26 4.27
CA THR A 191 9.57 12.17 3.57
C THR A 191 8.98 11.52 2.32
N MET A 192 7.69 11.23 2.35
CA MET A 192 6.89 10.88 1.19
C MET A 192 6.41 12.15 0.47
N ILE A 193 6.49 12.18 -0.86
CA ILE A 193 6.08 13.32 -1.67
C ILE A 193 5.07 12.84 -2.70
N ILE A 194 3.92 13.50 -2.79
CA ILE A 194 2.88 13.28 -3.79
C ILE A 194 2.52 14.64 -4.37
N ALA A 195 2.95 14.87 -5.60
CA ALA A 195 2.81 16.15 -6.27
C ALA A 195 2.08 15.97 -7.60
N ASN A 196 1.14 16.86 -7.89
CA ASN A 196 0.49 16.98 -9.19
C ASN A 196 0.43 18.46 -9.58
N LYS A 197 -0.26 18.79 -10.69
CA LYS A 197 -0.32 20.17 -11.20
C LYS A 197 -1.04 21.16 -10.28
N THR A 198 -1.92 20.70 -9.40
CA THR A 198 -2.76 21.57 -8.55
C THR A 198 -2.38 21.50 -7.08
N GLU A 199 -1.69 20.45 -6.65
CA GLU A 199 -1.48 20.15 -5.25
C GLU A 199 -0.17 19.39 -5.03
N ASN A 200 0.58 19.79 -4.01
CA ASN A 200 1.73 19.07 -3.49
C ASN A 200 1.44 18.66 -2.04
N THR A 201 1.38 17.36 -1.81
CA THR A 201 1.28 16.76 -0.48
C THR A 201 2.67 16.21 -0.09
N ILE A 202 3.21 16.71 1.01
CA ILE A 202 4.41 16.19 1.66
C ILE A 202 3.99 15.51 2.95
N ILE A 203 4.45 14.28 3.16
CA ILE A 203 4.12 13.49 4.33
C ILE A 203 5.40 12.95 4.95
N ASP A 204 5.77 13.47 6.11
CA ASP A 204 6.91 12.98 6.88
C ASP A 204 6.46 11.81 7.77
N TYR A 205 7.10 10.65 7.56
CA TYR A 205 6.96 9.48 8.40
C TYR A 205 8.21 9.29 9.24
N ASP A 206 8.14 9.66 10.52
CA ASP A 206 9.18 9.31 11.48
C ASP A 206 8.60 8.39 12.55
N LYS A 207 9.18 7.20 12.70
CA LYS A 207 8.86 6.31 13.82
C LYS A 207 7.35 5.97 13.97
N GLY A 208 6.60 5.99 12.86
CA GLY A 208 5.16 5.73 12.82
C GLY A 208 4.27 6.96 13.05
N VAL A 209 4.87 8.13 13.31
CA VAL A 209 4.20 9.42 13.30
C VAL A 209 4.14 9.92 11.86
N GLU A 210 2.95 10.33 11.43
CA GLU A 210 2.70 10.96 10.13
C GLU A 210 2.50 12.47 10.35
N THR A 211 3.31 13.30 9.69
CA THR A 211 3.09 14.74 9.61
C THR A 211 2.82 15.12 8.17
N ARG A 212 1.72 15.84 7.91
CA ARG A 212 1.25 16.13 6.55
C ARG A 212 1.24 17.62 6.29
N TYR A 213 1.78 18.00 5.13
CA TYR A 213 1.77 19.35 4.59
C TYR A 213 1.13 19.31 3.20
N ILE A 214 0.06 20.07 2.99
CA ILE A 214 -0.61 20.18 1.68
C ILE A 214 -0.43 21.60 1.18
N TYR A 215 0.11 21.75 -0.02
CA TYR A 215 0.34 23.02 -0.70
C TYR A 215 -0.47 23.03 -2.00
N GLY A 216 -1.32 24.04 -2.23
CA GLY A 216 -2.09 24.07 -3.49
C GLY A 216 -3.20 25.11 -3.62
N GLN A 217 -3.68 25.70 -2.51
CA GLN A 217 -4.68 26.77 -2.52
C GLN A 217 -4.55 27.63 -1.25
N ASP A 218 -3.70 28.67 -1.22
CA ASP A 218 -3.62 29.76 -0.20
C ASP A 218 -3.80 29.45 1.32
N THR A 219 -3.81 28.18 1.74
CA THR A 219 -3.92 27.74 3.12
C THR A 219 -2.88 26.65 3.37
N ILE A 220 -1.98 26.94 4.32
CA ILE A 220 -1.13 25.93 4.95
C ILE A 220 -1.99 25.29 6.03
N GLU A 221 -2.60 24.14 5.74
CA GLU A 221 -3.14 23.28 6.80
C GLU A 221 -2.00 22.43 7.35
N SER A 222 -1.26 22.97 8.32
CA SER A 222 -0.31 22.19 9.11
C SER A 222 -1.10 21.33 10.11
N LEU A 223 -1.25 20.04 9.83
CA LEU A 223 -1.67 19.09 10.85
C LEU A 223 -0.44 18.62 11.62
N GLU A 224 -0.13 19.35 12.70
CA GLU A 224 0.87 18.95 13.69
C GLU A 224 0.38 17.78 14.54
N TYR A 225 1.28 16.85 14.81
CA TYR A 225 1.11 15.85 15.85
C TYR A 225 2.35 15.78 16.70
N THR A 226 2.15 15.96 18.00
CA THR A 226 3.17 15.89 19.04
C THR A 226 3.60 14.44 19.29
N THR A 227 4.92 14.28 19.42
CA THR A 227 5.72 13.08 19.72
C THR A 227 5.12 12.11 20.75
N TYR A 228 5.04 10.81 20.43
CA TYR A 228 5.00 9.74 21.45
C TYR A 228 5.72 8.46 21.02
N ILE A 229 6.22 7.78 22.05
CA ILE A 229 7.21 6.70 22.09
C ILE A 229 6.90 5.59 21.08
N THR A 230 7.82 5.40 20.11
CA THR A 230 8.00 4.10 19.48
C THR A 230 8.11 3.07 20.57
N ILE A 231 7.24 2.06 20.55
CA ILE A 231 7.49 0.81 21.26
C ILE A 231 8.93 0.45 20.90
N GLU A 232 9.85 0.60 21.86
CA GLU A 232 11.21 0.12 21.71
C GLU A 232 11.09 -1.37 21.30
N ASP A 233 11.51 -1.58 20.06
CA ASP A 233 11.95 -2.81 19.43
C ASP A 233 11.04 -4.01 19.19
N LYS A 234 9.82 -4.21 19.74
CA LYS A 234 9.21 -5.57 19.57
C LYS A 234 7.72 -5.72 19.24
N LYS A 235 6.87 -4.67 19.16
CA LYS A 235 5.41 -4.89 18.98
C LYS A 235 4.63 -3.93 18.05
N ALA A 236 5.27 -3.02 17.33
CA ALA A 236 4.54 -2.18 16.38
C ALA A 236 3.91 -3.05 15.28
N LYS A 237 2.59 -3.04 15.16
CA LYS A 237 1.89 -3.76 14.09
C LYS A 237 2.12 -3.00 12.79
N VAL A 238 2.64 -3.70 11.80
CA VAL A 238 2.86 -3.15 10.46
C VAL A 238 1.57 -3.34 9.66
N LYS A 239 1.03 -2.26 9.08
CA LYS A 239 -0.14 -2.30 8.20
C LYS A 239 0.25 -1.97 6.77
N LYS A 240 -0.43 -2.56 5.79
CA LYS A 240 -0.31 -2.20 4.38
C LYS A 240 -0.96 -0.84 4.16
N LEU A 241 -0.28 0.07 3.48
CA LEU A 241 -0.85 1.35 3.07
C LEU A 241 -2.11 1.08 2.24
N LYS A 242 -3.25 1.64 2.66
CA LYS A 242 -4.54 1.50 1.96
C LYS A 242 -4.94 2.82 1.29
N ASN A 243 -5.73 2.71 0.23
CA ASN A 243 -6.23 3.79 -0.64
C ASN A 243 -6.79 5.01 0.11
N SER A 244 -7.39 4.80 1.30
CA SER A 244 -8.08 5.85 2.06
C SER A 244 -7.20 6.94 2.66
N TYR A 245 -5.87 6.81 2.60
CA TYR A 245 -4.94 7.77 3.23
C TYR A 245 -4.55 8.93 2.29
N LEU A 246 -4.80 8.79 0.99
CA LEU A 246 -4.61 9.84 -0.01
C LEU A 246 -6.01 10.38 -0.35
N TYR A 247 -6.22 11.68 -0.15
CA TYR A 247 -7.54 12.34 -0.06
C TYR A 247 -8.36 12.36 -1.38
N ARG A 248 -8.01 11.53 -2.36
CA ARG A 248 -8.68 11.43 -3.66
C ARG A 248 -9.09 9.99 -3.91
N GLU A 249 -10.29 9.82 -4.46
CA GLU A 249 -10.80 8.51 -4.93
C GLU A 249 -9.87 7.84 -5.97
N SER A 250 -8.92 8.59 -6.52
CA SER A 250 -7.91 8.14 -7.47
C SER A 250 -6.49 8.60 -7.09
N CYS A 251 -5.80 7.82 -6.26
CA CYS A 251 -4.40 7.47 -6.49
C CYS A 251 -4.03 6.26 -5.65
N ILE A 252 -4.02 5.08 -6.29
CA ILE A 252 -3.67 3.82 -5.66
C ILE A 252 -2.30 3.48 -6.20
N ILE A 253 -1.24 3.81 -5.44
CA ILE A 253 0.16 3.61 -5.85
C ILE A 253 0.39 2.19 -6.40
N GLU A 254 -0.22 1.19 -5.75
CA GLU A 254 -0.17 -0.21 -6.18
C GLU A 254 -0.84 -0.41 -7.55
N ASP A 255 -2.06 0.11 -7.75
CA ASP A 255 -2.76 0.03 -9.04
C ASP A 255 -1.99 0.80 -10.13
N TYR A 256 -1.41 1.95 -9.80
CA TYR A 256 -0.58 2.71 -10.74
C TYR A 256 0.62 1.88 -11.21
N ILE A 257 1.28 1.15 -10.30
CA ILE A 257 2.37 0.22 -10.65
C ILE A 257 1.82 -0.96 -11.47
N ILE A 258 0.68 -1.53 -11.05
CA ILE A 258 0.06 -2.68 -11.71
C ILE A 258 -0.34 -2.34 -13.14
N ASP A 259 -1.05 -1.25 -13.37
CA ASP A 259 -1.53 -0.85 -14.69
C ASP A 259 -0.39 -0.48 -15.63
N ASN A 260 0.67 0.13 -15.11
CA ASN A 260 1.79 0.58 -15.94
C ASN A 260 2.82 -0.51 -16.24
N ILE A 261 3.07 -1.41 -15.29
CA ILE A 261 4.10 -2.44 -15.42
C ILE A 261 3.46 -3.79 -15.70
N PHE A 262 2.53 -4.28 -14.88
CA PHE A 262 2.10 -5.68 -14.94
C PHE A 262 0.92 -5.96 -15.87
N ASN A 263 -0.06 -5.06 -15.94
CA ASN A 263 -1.21 -5.11 -16.84
C ASN A 263 -0.98 -4.28 -18.11
N ASN A 264 0.27 -4.30 -18.59
CA ASN A 264 0.67 -3.58 -19.77
C ASN A 264 0.98 -4.55 -20.92
N GLU A 265 0.26 -4.37 -22.04
CA GLU A 265 0.36 -5.22 -23.24
C GLU A 265 1.78 -5.27 -23.84
N TYR A 266 2.65 -4.33 -23.49
CA TYR A 266 4.01 -4.26 -24.03
C TYR A 266 4.97 -5.32 -23.48
N PHE A 267 4.69 -5.97 -22.35
CA PHE A 267 5.69 -6.86 -21.71
C PHE A 267 5.45 -8.34 -21.92
N LEU A 268 4.31 -8.72 -22.51
CA LEU A 268 3.99 -10.11 -22.86
C LEU A 268 4.11 -11.09 -21.69
N TYR A 269 3.83 -10.64 -20.46
CA TYR A 269 3.95 -11.48 -19.25
C TYR A 269 3.16 -12.79 -19.34
N LYS A 270 2.09 -12.81 -20.15
CA LYS A 270 1.29 -14.00 -20.46
C LYS A 270 2.03 -15.10 -21.19
N TYR A 271 2.99 -14.72 -22.00
CA TYR A 271 3.71 -15.62 -22.87
C TYR A 271 5.13 -15.86 -22.34
N ILE A 272 5.66 -14.93 -21.55
CA ILE A 272 7.01 -14.96 -20.97
C ILE A 272 6.90 -15.13 -19.45
N GLU A 273 6.63 -16.37 -19.06
CA GLU A 273 6.47 -16.86 -17.69
C GLU A 273 7.77 -16.81 -16.86
N GLY A 274 7.71 -17.33 -15.63
CA GLY A 274 8.86 -17.47 -14.72
C GLY A 274 9.01 -16.32 -13.72
N ASP A 275 8.01 -15.45 -13.61
CA ASP A 275 7.87 -14.43 -12.58
C ASP A 275 6.91 -14.92 -11.48
N LYS A 276 7.37 -15.01 -10.24
CA LYS A 276 6.60 -15.50 -9.09
C LYS A 276 5.68 -14.44 -8.48
N LEU A 277 5.88 -13.17 -8.82
CA LEU A 277 4.99 -12.10 -8.37
C LEU A 277 3.65 -12.15 -9.10
N LEU A 278 3.64 -12.67 -10.32
CA LEU A 278 2.46 -12.79 -11.16
C LEU A 278 1.69 -14.07 -10.86
N LYS A 279 0.41 -13.94 -10.53
CA LYS A 279 -0.54 -15.04 -10.55
C LYS A 279 -1.51 -14.77 -11.69
N SER A 280 -1.51 -15.65 -12.70
CA SER A 280 -2.48 -15.53 -13.79
C SER A 280 -3.86 -15.88 -13.27
N ASP A 281 -4.80 -14.96 -13.35
CA ASP A 281 -6.20 -15.32 -13.18
C ASP A 281 -6.69 -15.94 -14.51
N LYS A 282 -7.01 -17.23 -14.50
CA LYS A 282 -7.26 -18.00 -15.73
C LYS A 282 -8.47 -17.50 -16.54
N THR A 283 -9.30 -16.65 -15.93
CA THR A 283 -10.62 -16.26 -16.41
C THR A 283 -10.69 -14.92 -17.15
N PHE A 284 -9.81 -13.95 -16.85
CA PHE A 284 -9.95 -12.58 -17.36
C PHE A 284 -8.73 -12.00 -18.09
N GLY A 285 -7.60 -12.72 -18.13
CA GLY A 285 -6.40 -12.26 -18.86
C GLY A 285 -5.55 -11.23 -18.12
N ASP A 286 -6.08 -10.61 -17.06
CA ASP A 286 -5.33 -9.72 -16.16
C ASP A 286 -4.52 -10.51 -15.13
N TYR A 287 -3.40 -9.93 -14.71
CA TYR A 287 -2.60 -10.50 -13.63
C TYR A 287 -3.09 -10.02 -12.29
N THR A 288 -3.28 -10.95 -11.36
CA THR A 288 -3.34 -10.59 -9.95
C THR A 288 -1.91 -10.45 -9.43
N VAL A 289 -1.56 -9.23 -9.06
CA VAL A 289 -0.26 -8.89 -8.47
C VAL A 289 -0.48 -8.53 -7.02
N SER A 290 0.28 -9.13 -6.12
CA SER A 290 0.28 -8.77 -4.70
C SER A 290 1.62 -8.15 -4.35
N LEU A 291 1.68 -6.81 -4.34
CA LEU A 291 2.91 -6.13 -3.95
C LEU A 291 3.14 -6.32 -2.45
N LYS A 292 4.35 -6.73 -2.10
CA LYS A 292 4.87 -6.74 -0.73
C LYS A 292 5.70 -5.48 -0.52
N GLY A 293 5.65 -4.91 0.69
CA GLY A 293 6.19 -3.58 0.98
C GLY A 293 5.08 -2.54 1.06
N LEU A 294 5.44 -1.25 0.99
CA LEU A 294 4.52 -0.12 1.16
C LEU A 294 3.73 -0.22 2.47
N TYR A 295 4.44 -0.53 3.55
CA TYR A 295 3.85 -0.65 4.86
C TYR A 295 4.01 0.63 5.69
N TYR A 296 3.22 0.79 6.73
CA TYR A 296 3.41 1.83 7.74
C TYR A 296 3.25 1.22 9.13
N TYR A 297 3.83 1.88 10.14
CA TYR A 297 3.63 1.50 11.53
C TYR A 297 2.25 1.98 12.01
N ASP A 298 1.42 1.05 12.43
CA ASP A 298 0.15 1.36 13.09
C ASP A 298 0.42 1.64 14.57
N LEU A 299 0.57 2.91 14.91
CA LEU A 299 0.76 3.32 16.30
C LEU A 299 -0.56 3.18 17.06
N THR A 300 -0.53 2.42 18.15
CA THR A 300 -1.60 2.40 19.14
C THR A 300 -1.16 3.28 20.31
N PRO A 301 -1.96 4.29 20.73
CA PRO A 301 -1.61 5.09 21.90
C PRO A 301 -1.49 4.18 23.12
N ILE A 302 -0.34 4.25 23.79
CA ILE A 302 -0.15 3.63 25.10
C ILE A 302 -0.40 4.73 26.14
N PRO A 303 -1.42 4.60 27.00
CA PRO A 303 -1.69 5.61 28.00
C PRO A 303 -0.57 5.67 29.03
N THR A 304 -0.21 6.88 29.48
CA THR A 304 0.70 7.10 30.61
C THR A 304 0.10 6.55 31.91
N ILE A 305 0.92 6.44 32.95
CA ILE A 305 0.44 6.05 34.30
C ILE A 305 -0.66 7.02 34.76
N GLU A 306 -0.47 8.33 34.52
CA GLU A 306 -1.44 9.34 34.90
C GLU A 306 -2.76 9.21 34.12
N GLU A 307 -2.70 8.99 32.80
CA GLU A 307 -3.90 8.75 31.99
C GLU A 307 -4.64 7.48 32.45
N ASN A 308 -3.90 6.41 32.77
CA ASN A 308 -4.49 5.18 33.31
C ASN A 308 -5.18 5.41 34.66
N ASN A 309 -4.59 6.22 35.54
CA ASN A 309 -5.23 6.58 36.81
C ASN A 309 -6.57 7.29 36.58
N ILE A 310 -6.64 8.19 35.59
CA ILE A 310 -7.89 8.86 35.20
C ILE A 310 -8.91 7.85 34.67
N PHE A 311 -8.49 6.92 33.81
CA PHE A 311 -9.37 5.88 33.29
C PHE A 311 -9.96 5.02 34.40
N THR A 312 -9.11 4.55 35.32
CA THR A 312 -9.53 3.73 36.46
C THR A 312 -10.48 4.51 37.38
N ALA A 313 -10.21 5.79 37.65
CA ALA A 313 -11.10 6.62 38.47
C ALA A 313 -12.51 6.73 37.89
N ILE A 314 -12.62 6.97 36.57
CA ILE A 314 -13.92 7.07 35.88
C ILE A 314 -14.63 5.72 35.84
N GLU A 315 -13.90 4.62 35.61
CA GLU A 315 -14.47 3.27 35.64
C GLU A 315 -15.00 2.88 37.02
N VAL A 316 -14.26 3.21 38.09
CA VAL A 316 -14.69 3.00 39.48
C VAL A 316 -15.95 3.82 39.78
N ALA A 317 -16.02 5.07 39.33
CA ALA A 317 -17.17 5.93 39.57
C ALA A 317 -18.44 5.45 38.81
N ASP A 318 -18.30 4.95 37.57
CA ASP A 318 -19.38 4.30 36.81
C ASP A 318 -19.92 3.05 37.55
N VAL A 319 -19.03 2.19 38.06
CA VAL A 319 -19.41 0.99 38.82
C VAL A 319 -20.19 1.37 40.08
N LYS A 320 -19.67 2.30 40.89
CA LYS A 320 -20.37 2.76 42.10
C LYS A 320 -21.73 3.38 41.80
N THR A 321 -21.85 4.13 40.69
CA THR A 321 -23.14 4.73 40.28
C THR A 321 -24.16 3.66 39.89
N LYS A 322 -23.72 2.59 39.21
CA LYS A 322 -24.56 1.42 38.91
C LYS A 322 -25.01 0.69 40.16
N GLU A 323 -24.13 0.54 41.15
CA GLU A 323 -24.49 -0.05 42.45
C GLU A 323 -25.57 0.78 43.15
N ALA A 324 -25.38 2.11 43.25
CA ALA A 324 -26.37 3.03 43.81
C ALA A 324 -27.73 2.92 43.11
N TYR A 325 -27.73 2.81 41.78
CA TYR A 325 -28.95 2.57 40.99
C TYR A 325 -29.68 1.29 41.40
N TRP A 326 -28.95 0.18 41.54
CA TRP A 326 -29.54 -1.10 41.94
C TRP A 326 -30.11 -1.06 43.36
N PHE A 327 -29.41 -0.45 44.30
CA PHE A 327 -29.90 -0.26 45.67
C PHE A 327 -31.16 0.61 45.70
N ASN A 328 -31.14 1.77 45.04
CA ASN A 328 -32.30 2.66 44.96
C ASN A 328 -33.50 1.97 44.31
N LYS A 329 -33.29 1.24 43.21
CA LYS A 329 -34.33 0.45 42.53
C LYS A 329 -34.95 -0.61 43.45
N LYS A 330 -34.14 -1.29 44.26
CA LYS A 330 -34.61 -2.28 45.25
C LYS A 330 -35.41 -1.61 46.38
N ALA A 331 -34.98 -0.44 46.85
CA ALA A 331 -35.68 0.33 47.88
C ALA A 331 -37.04 0.86 47.38
N LEU A 332 -37.10 1.40 46.15
CA LEU A 332 -38.34 1.87 45.53
C LEU A 332 -39.35 0.75 45.29
N LYS A 333 -38.91 -0.49 45.01
CA LYS A 333 -39.82 -1.65 44.96
C LYS A 333 -40.54 -1.89 46.30
N LYS A 334 -39.86 -1.64 47.43
CA LYS A 334 -40.44 -1.78 48.77
C LYS A 334 -41.29 -0.58 49.16
N ASN A 335 -40.91 0.62 48.74
CA ASN A 335 -41.64 1.85 49.04
C ASN A 335 -41.73 2.78 47.82
N PRO A 336 -42.70 2.55 46.90
CA PRO A 336 -42.76 3.25 45.61
C PRO A 336 -43.05 4.75 45.70
N LYS A 337 -43.66 5.20 46.79
CA LYS A 337 -44.08 6.61 46.99
C LYS A 337 -43.09 7.42 47.83
N ASN A 338 -41.94 6.85 48.20
CA ASN A 338 -40.94 7.57 48.96
C ASN A 338 -40.33 8.70 48.10
N LYS A 339 -40.65 9.95 48.45
CA LYS A 339 -40.22 11.15 47.73
C LYS A 339 -38.70 11.23 47.56
N LYS A 340 -37.95 10.97 48.64
CA LYS A 340 -36.48 11.02 48.60
C LYS A 340 -35.89 9.97 47.67
N LEU A 341 -36.38 8.73 47.72
CA LEU A 341 -35.91 7.68 46.81
C LEU A 341 -36.21 8.00 45.34
N LEU A 342 -37.31 8.71 45.04
CA LEU A 342 -37.62 9.16 43.69
C LEU A 342 -36.70 10.30 43.23
N GLU A 343 -36.36 11.24 44.11
CA GLU A 343 -35.36 12.29 43.87
C GLU A 343 -33.97 11.68 43.62
N ASP A 344 -33.55 10.76 44.50
CA ASP A 344 -32.29 10.01 44.37
C ASP A 344 -32.22 9.26 43.04
N LYS A 345 -33.32 8.64 42.61
CA LYS A 345 -33.41 7.96 41.30
C LYS A 345 -33.14 8.91 40.13
N GLN A 346 -33.66 10.14 40.18
CA GLN A 346 -33.43 11.13 39.14
C GLN A 346 -31.95 11.53 39.09
N ILE A 347 -31.33 11.77 40.24
CA ILE A 347 -29.90 12.11 40.36
C ILE A 347 -29.03 10.96 39.82
N ILE A 348 -29.32 9.73 40.24
CA ILE A 348 -28.57 8.54 39.79
C ILE A 348 -28.72 8.32 38.28
N ASN A 349 -29.93 8.46 37.73
CA ASN A 349 -30.14 8.32 36.29
C ASN A 349 -29.39 9.40 35.49
N SER A 350 -29.37 10.63 35.99
CA SER A 350 -28.59 11.72 35.38
C SER A 350 -27.09 11.38 35.38
N ALA A 351 -26.55 10.91 36.51
CA ALA A 351 -25.16 10.50 36.60
C ALA A 351 -24.84 9.29 35.68
N LEU A 352 -25.71 8.29 35.57
CA LEU A 352 -25.53 7.15 34.66
C LEU A 352 -25.44 7.58 33.19
N ASN A 353 -26.30 8.52 32.78
CA ASN A 353 -26.26 9.07 31.43
C ASN A 353 -24.94 9.82 31.18
N GLU A 354 -24.48 10.60 32.17
CA GLU A 354 -23.23 11.33 32.08
C GLU A 354 -22.02 10.37 32.00
N TYR A 355 -21.94 9.34 32.85
CA TYR A 355 -20.88 8.33 32.79
C TYR A 355 -20.89 7.55 31.48
N SER A 356 -22.06 7.28 30.88
CA SER A 356 -22.16 6.70 29.55
C SER A 356 -21.50 7.60 28.50
N THR A 357 -21.79 8.90 28.53
CA THR A 357 -21.16 9.92 27.67
C THR A 357 -19.65 9.99 27.91
N LEU A 358 -19.19 10.08 29.16
CA LEU A 358 -17.77 10.13 29.50
C LEU A 358 -17.02 8.87 29.04
N LYS A 359 -17.60 7.68 29.18
CA LYS A 359 -17.01 6.43 28.69
C LYS A 359 -16.93 6.38 27.17
N CYS A 360 -17.93 6.91 26.46
CA CYS A 360 -17.88 7.07 25.02
C CYS A 360 -16.68 7.95 24.62
N HIS A 361 -16.52 9.10 25.26
CA HIS A 361 -15.38 9.99 25.03
C HIS A 361 -14.03 9.36 25.42
N LEU A 362 -13.95 8.59 26.52
CA LEU A 362 -12.75 7.82 26.88
C LEU A 362 -12.40 6.76 25.84
N ASN A 363 -13.39 6.07 25.26
CA ASN A 363 -13.12 5.07 24.22
C ASN A 363 -12.59 5.72 22.95
N ILE A 364 -13.10 6.90 22.59
CA ILE A 364 -12.58 7.72 21.48
C ILE A 364 -11.16 8.18 21.80
N TYR A 365 -10.93 8.65 23.02
CA TYR A 365 -9.62 9.06 23.51
C TYR A 365 -8.56 7.96 23.42
N LYS A 366 -8.92 6.73 23.82
CA LYS A 366 -8.08 5.54 23.74
C LYS A 366 -7.82 5.10 22.28
N LYS A 367 -8.66 5.51 21.32
CA LYS A 367 -8.56 5.10 19.91
C LYS A 367 -7.84 6.11 19.02
N TYR A 368 -8.01 7.41 19.28
CA TYR A 368 -7.54 8.46 18.38
C TYR A 368 -6.39 9.27 19.01
N LEU A 369 -5.42 9.56 18.16
CA LEU A 369 -4.21 10.31 18.52
C LEU A 369 -4.41 11.83 18.38
N ASN A 370 -5.23 12.28 17.42
CA ASN A 370 -5.47 13.70 17.18
C ASN A 370 -6.62 14.23 18.06
N LEU A 371 -6.45 15.41 18.64
CA LEU A 371 -7.53 16.08 19.35
C LEU A 371 -8.72 16.44 18.44
N GLN A 372 -8.47 16.90 17.21
CA GLN A 372 -9.55 17.10 16.22
C GLN A 372 -10.20 15.79 15.79
N ASN A 373 -9.48 14.69 15.65
CA ASN A 373 -10.15 13.39 15.41
C ASN A 373 -11.01 12.98 16.61
N ILE A 374 -10.56 13.25 17.84
CA ILE A 374 -11.34 13.03 19.05
C ILE A 374 -12.62 13.90 19.03
N LYS A 375 -12.50 15.18 18.65
CA LYS A 375 -13.63 16.13 18.54
C LYS A 375 -14.60 15.76 17.42
N ASN A 376 -14.10 15.45 16.22
CA ASN A 376 -14.88 15.23 15.00
C ASN A 376 -15.51 13.83 14.92
N LYS A 377 -14.96 12.82 15.59
CA LYS A 377 -15.48 11.43 15.57
C LYS A 377 -16.28 11.07 16.82
N ALA A 378 -16.60 12.06 17.65
CA ALA A 378 -17.52 11.88 18.77
C ALA A 378 -18.96 11.77 18.27
N ASN A 379 -19.38 10.53 17.96
CA ASN A 379 -20.81 10.17 17.95
C ASN A 379 -21.36 10.02 19.40
N CYS A 380 -20.74 10.70 20.36
CA CYS A 380 -21.16 10.74 21.75
C CYS A 380 -22.07 11.97 21.94
N ASN A 381 -22.93 11.95 22.96
CA ASN A 381 -23.61 13.17 23.39
C ASN A 381 -22.56 14.26 23.69
N SER A 382 -22.85 15.52 23.35
CA SER A 382 -21.88 16.59 23.48
C SER A 382 -21.47 16.84 24.94
N LEU A 383 -20.18 16.70 25.24
CA LEU A 383 -19.61 17.26 26.46
C LEU A 383 -19.47 18.78 26.30
N HIS A 384 -20.04 19.53 27.23
CA HIS A 384 -19.81 20.97 27.33
C HIS A 384 -18.58 21.23 28.18
N PHE A 385 -17.53 21.74 27.55
CA PHE A 385 -16.32 22.19 28.23
C PHE A 385 -16.38 23.70 28.42
N ALA A 386 -16.09 24.19 29.63
CA ALA A 386 -16.02 25.62 29.91
C ALA A 386 -14.89 26.31 29.13
N ILE A 387 -13.79 25.60 28.90
CA ILE A 387 -12.65 26.04 28.10
C ILE A 387 -12.38 24.95 27.07
N PRO A 388 -12.30 25.26 25.76
CA PRO A 388 -11.94 24.26 24.76
C PRO A 388 -10.54 23.71 25.05
N PRO A 389 -10.36 22.38 25.10
CA PRO A 389 -9.03 21.80 25.28
C PRO A 389 -8.19 22.05 24.02
N ASN A 390 -6.93 22.40 24.24
CA ASN A 390 -5.90 22.62 23.22
C ASN A 390 -4.99 21.39 23.07
N THR A 391 -4.84 20.60 24.13
CA THR A 391 -4.08 19.34 24.10
C THR A 391 -4.97 18.11 24.32
N ARG A 392 -4.49 16.95 23.87
CA ARG A 392 -5.11 15.66 24.18
C ARG A 392 -5.18 15.45 25.69
N PHE A 393 -4.14 15.79 26.44
CA PHE A 393 -4.15 15.60 27.89
C PHE A 393 -5.15 16.53 28.61
N GLU A 394 -5.27 17.80 28.20
CA GLU A 394 -6.29 18.72 28.71
C GLU A 394 -7.71 18.19 28.47
N TYR A 395 -7.97 17.62 27.30
CA TYR A 395 -9.26 16.98 27.00
C TYR A 395 -9.58 15.87 28.00
N LEU A 396 -8.59 15.02 28.35
CA LEU A 396 -8.77 13.98 29.36
C LEU A 396 -8.99 14.54 30.76
N GLN A 397 -8.26 15.59 31.14
CA GLN A 397 -8.45 16.27 32.42
C GLN A 397 -9.85 16.88 32.54
N GLN A 398 -10.43 17.36 31.44
CA GLN A 398 -11.80 17.84 31.43
C GLN A 398 -12.83 16.72 31.59
N ILE A 399 -12.62 15.56 30.96
CA ILE A 399 -13.44 14.35 31.22
C ILE A 399 -13.36 13.98 32.70
N LYS A 400 -12.15 13.98 33.28
CA LYS A 400 -11.93 13.71 34.71
C LYS A 400 -12.69 14.70 35.59
N HIS A 401 -12.59 15.99 35.30
CA HIS A 401 -13.28 17.03 36.06
C HIS A 401 -14.80 16.84 36.07
N GLN A 402 -15.40 16.51 34.92
CA GLN A 402 -16.83 16.21 34.82
C GLN A 402 -17.20 14.96 35.64
N SER A 403 -16.37 13.91 35.59
CA SER A 403 -16.53 12.73 36.45
C SER A 403 -16.49 13.08 37.93
N ASP A 404 -15.54 13.93 38.36
CA ASP A 404 -15.38 14.35 39.75
C ASP A 404 -16.62 15.14 40.24
N ILE A 405 -17.21 15.98 39.39
CA ILE A 405 -18.48 16.69 39.70
C ILE A 405 -19.61 15.69 39.96
N GLN A 406 -19.80 14.70 39.08
CA GLN A 406 -20.87 13.71 39.24
C GLN A 406 -20.66 12.85 40.48
N TYR A 407 -19.42 12.42 40.74
CA TYR A 407 -19.07 11.68 41.93
C TYR A 407 -19.36 12.47 43.21
N LYS A 408 -19.02 13.76 43.23
CA LYS A 408 -19.31 14.66 44.37
C LYS A 408 -20.81 14.82 44.59
N ASN A 409 -21.60 14.99 43.54
CA ASN A 409 -23.06 15.09 43.63
C ASN A 409 -23.70 13.84 44.25
N LEU A 410 -23.24 12.65 43.87
CA LEU A 410 -23.72 11.40 44.46
C LEU A 410 -23.28 11.23 45.93
N SER A 411 -22.05 11.66 46.25
CA SER A 411 -21.52 11.61 47.62
C SER A 411 -22.26 12.55 48.57
N LEU A 412 -22.54 13.78 48.14
CA LEU A 412 -23.28 14.78 48.94
C LEU A 412 -24.71 14.34 49.30
N ASN A 413 -25.30 13.47 48.48
CA ASN A 413 -26.63 12.91 48.73
C ASN A 413 -26.59 11.61 49.55
N ASN A 414 -25.42 11.19 50.05
CA ASN A 414 -25.19 9.92 50.74
C ASN A 414 -25.64 8.69 49.93
N LEU A 415 -25.48 8.72 48.61
CA LEU A 415 -25.94 7.63 47.72
C LEU A 415 -24.92 6.52 47.52
N TYR A 416 -23.71 6.67 48.08
CA TYR A 416 -22.64 5.68 48.04
C TYR A 416 -22.43 4.93 49.38
N HIS A 417 -23.27 5.22 50.37
CA HIS A 417 -23.31 4.57 51.68
C HIS A 417 -24.65 3.88 51.85
#